data_AF-A0A260YUV0-F1
#
_entry.id   AF-A0A260YUV0-F1
#
_cell.length_a   1.000
_cell.length_b   1.000
_cell.length_c   1.000
_cell.angle_alpha   90.00
_cell.angle_beta   90.00
_cell.angle_gamma   90.00
#
_symmetry.space_group_name_H-M   'P 1'
#
loop_
_entity.id
_entity.type
_entity.pdbx_description
1 polymer ?
#
loop_
_entity_poly.entity_id
_entity_poly.type
_entity_poly.pdbx_seq_one_letter_code
_entity_poly.pdbx_strand_id
1 'polypeptide(L)'
;MWIVVPLFYNSKHEEDYKNISNEAYEKILFSFYDEAFEKGKELTKNECMRVFEPFWFQFLNKTVAPIEKLKLYSEELMAIIWLVFFDHGYTNISSHCVETCRNIKKVILRELKNYQSEGNHDEFRFIDTIETLNIIAKEEQR
;
A
#
# COMPACT_ATOMS: atom_id res chain seq x y z
N MET A 1 -1.23 -7.24 -1.82
CA MET A 1 0.21 -6.95 -2.07
C MET A 1 0.45 -5.92 -3.19
N TRP A 2 -0.48 -5.73 -4.13
CA TRP A 2 -0.40 -4.69 -5.17
C TRP A 2 -0.35 -3.25 -4.60
N ILE A 3 -0.78 -3.03 -3.36
CA ILE A 3 -0.73 -1.75 -2.64
C ILE A 3 0.68 -1.30 -2.22
N VAL A 4 1.63 -2.25 -2.08
CA VAL A 4 2.97 -2.00 -1.54
C VAL A 4 3.82 -1.17 -2.49
N VAL A 5 3.80 -1.51 -3.79
CA VAL A 5 4.60 -0.83 -4.80
C VAL A 5 4.17 0.63 -4.97
N PRO A 6 2.86 0.95 -5.11
CA PRO A 6 2.41 2.34 -5.16
C PRO A 6 2.71 3.11 -3.88
N LEU A 7 2.57 2.52 -2.69
CA LEU A 7 2.88 3.22 -1.43
C LEU A 7 4.36 3.61 -1.34
N PHE A 8 5.27 2.70 -1.66
CA PHE A 8 6.71 3.01 -1.68
C PHE A 8 7.14 3.94 -2.80
N TYR A 9 6.52 3.78 -3.98
CA TYR A 9 6.84 4.63 -5.11
C TYR A 9 6.40 6.06 -4.84
N ASN A 10 5.17 6.26 -4.35
CA ASN A 10 4.64 7.57 -3.97
C ASN A 10 5.42 8.19 -2.80
N SER A 11 5.76 7.43 -1.75
CA SER A 11 6.54 7.95 -0.61
C SER A 11 7.93 8.47 -0.99
N LYS A 12 8.50 8.04 -2.12
CA LYS A 12 9.79 8.50 -2.64
C LYS A 12 9.70 9.59 -3.70
N HIS A 13 8.51 9.81 -4.26
CA HIS A 13 8.27 10.68 -5.42
C HIS A 13 7.05 11.59 -5.18
N GLU A 14 6.82 12.00 -3.92
CA GLU A 14 5.64 12.81 -3.51
C GLU A 14 5.51 14.13 -4.30
N GLU A 15 6.64 14.75 -4.66
CA GLU A 15 6.68 15.97 -5.46
C GLU A 15 6.41 15.71 -6.96
N ASP A 16 6.75 14.51 -7.44
CA ASP A 16 6.56 14.14 -8.84
C ASP A 16 5.08 13.91 -9.15
N TYR A 17 4.30 13.30 -8.25
CA TYR A 17 2.88 13.05 -8.48
C TYR A 17 2.00 14.31 -8.44
N LYS A 18 2.37 15.33 -7.65
CA LYS A 18 1.63 16.60 -7.64
C LYS A 18 1.75 17.36 -8.95
N ASN A 19 2.80 17.08 -9.74
CA ASN A 19 3.12 17.78 -10.99
C ASN A 19 3.33 16.84 -12.18
N ILE A 20 2.92 15.57 -12.07
CA ILE A 20 3.15 14.59 -13.12
C ILE A 20 2.33 14.98 -14.35
N SER A 21 2.97 15.03 -15.51
CA SER A 21 2.23 15.23 -16.75
C SER A 21 1.30 14.03 -16.99
N ASN A 22 0.17 14.26 -17.65
CA ASN A 22 -0.74 13.18 -18.03
C ASN A 22 0.00 12.05 -18.79
N GLU A 23 0.97 12.41 -19.64
CA GLU A 23 1.79 11.45 -20.38
C GLU A 23 2.67 10.57 -19.48
N ALA A 24 3.26 11.15 -18.44
CA ALA A 24 4.08 10.41 -17.48
C ALA A 24 3.21 9.52 -16.58
N TYR A 25 2.04 9.99 -16.16
CA TYR A 25 1.05 9.18 -15.44
C TYR A 25 0.58 7.97 -16.27
N GLU A 26 0.22 8.20 -17.52
CA GLU A 26 -0.18 7.13 -18.44
C GLU A 26 0.93 6.10 -18.65
N LYS A 27 2.19 6.55 -18.72
CA LYS A 27 3.34 5.65 -18.88
C LYS A 27 3.53 4.77 -17.65
N ILE A 28 3.41 5.33 -16.45
CA ILE A 28 3.50 4.57 -15.19
C ILE A 28 2.38 3.53 -15.16
N LEU A 29 1.13 3.95 -15.36
CA LEU A 29 -0.02 3.04 -15.32
C LEU A 29 0.14 1.92 -16.34
N PHE A 30 0.47 2.26 -17.60
CA PHE A 30 0.65 1.27 -18.65
C PHE A 30 1.78 0.27 -18.33
N SER A 31 2.88 0.72 -17.73
CA SER A 31 4.01 -0.15 -17.38
C SER A 31 3.66 -1.25 -16.36
N PHE A 32 2.62 -1.07 -15.55
CA PHE A 32 2.12 -2.13 -14.67
C PHE A 32 1.46 -3.29 -15.44
N TYR A 33 1.03 -3.05 -16.67
CA TYR A 33 0.25 -4.00 -17.46
C TYR A 33 0.93 -4.46 -18.76
N ASP A 34 2.00 -3.80 -19.20
CA ASP A 34 2.70 -4.04 -20.48
C ASP A 34 3.24 -5.48 -20.62
N GLU A 35 3.38 -6.21 -19.51
CA GLU A 35 3.78 -7.62 -19.48
C GLU A 35 2.80 -8.51 -18.69
N ALA A 36 1.63 -7.98 -18.32
CA ALA A 36 0.65 -8.71 -17.52
C ALA A 36 -0.26 -9.63 -18.38
N PHE A 37 -0.26 -9.45 -19.70
CA PHE A 37 -1.16 -10.17 -20.61
C PHE A 37 -0.45 -11.32 -21.32
N GLU A 38 -1.21 -12.38 -21.63
CA GLU A 38 -0.75 -13.44 -22.51
C GLU A 38 -0.46 -12.88 -23.92
N LYS A 39 0.55 -13.46 -24.57
CA LYS A 39 0.95 -13.04 -25.92
C LYS A 39 -0.22 -13.12 -26.91
N GLY A 40 -0.51 -12.02 -27.59
CA GLY A 40 -1.64 -11.86 -28.51
C GLY A 40 -2.97 -11.42 -27.86
N LYS A 41 -2.97 -11.18 -26.55
CA LYS A 41 -4.11 -10.64 -25.78
C LYS A 41 -3.78 -9.33 -25.07
N GLU A 42 -2.66 -8.71 -25.42
CA GLU A 42 -2.23 -7.44 -24.86
C GLU A 42 -3.23 -6.34 -25.22
N LEU A 43 -3.57 -5.52 -24.22
CA LEU A 43 -4.35 -4.31 -24.44
C LEU A 43 -3.44 -3.20 -24.95
N THR A 44 -3.93 -2.41 -25.90
CA THR A 44 -3.23 -1.18 -26.30
C THR A 44 -3.18 -0.20 -25.13
N LYS A 45 -2.24 0.76 -25.16
CA LYS A 45 -2.13 1.83 -24.15
C LYS A 45 -3.48 2.51 -23.88
N ASN A 46 -4.20 2.88 -24.94
CA ASN A 46 -5.50 3.55 -24.81
C ASN A 46 -6.58 2.65 -24.17
N GLU A 47 -6.56 1.35 -24.45
CA GLU A 47 -7.47 0.40 -23.82
C GLU A 47 -7.12 0.17 -22.35
N CYS A 48 -5.83 0.04 -22.02
CA CYS A 48 -5.36 0.00 -20.63
C CYS A 48 -5.81 1.23 -19.85
N MET A 49 -5.64 2.44 -20.40
CA MET A 49 -6.10 3.66 -19.73
C MET A 49 -7.62 3.64 -19.55
N ARG A 50 -8.39 3.33 -20.60
CA ARG A 50 -9.86 3.28 -20.50
C ARG A 50 -10.37 2.30 -19.43
N VAL A 51 -9.69 1.17 -19.26
CA VAL A 51 -10.11 0.11 -18.34
C VAL A 51 -9.61 0.37 -16.92
N PHE A 52 -8.33 0.70 -16.75
CA PHE A 52 -7.68 0.68 -15.44
C PHE A 52 -7.51 2.07 -14.80
N GLU A 53 -7.53 3.15 -15.57
CA GLU A 53 -7.37 4.51 -15.04
C GLU A 53 -8.37 4.84 -13.92
N PRO A 54 -9.67 4.54 -14.04
CA PRO A 54 -10.62 4.90 -12.98
C PRO A 54 -10.30 4.22 -11.64
N PHE A 55 -9.81 2.98 -11.69
CA PHE A 55 -9.40 2.23 -10.50
C PHE A 55 -8.13 2.82 -9.87
N TRP A 56 -7.13 3.15 -10.69
CA TRP A 56 -5.89 3.78 -10.24
C TRP A 56 -6.13 5.17 -9.68
N PHE A 57 -6.94 6.00 -10.36
CA PHE A 57 -7.33 7.32 -9.88
C PHE A 57 -8.02 7.22 -8.52
N GLN A 58 -8.96 6.30 -8.37
CA GLN A 58 -9.66 6.11 -7.10
C GLN A 58 -8.72 5.64 -5.99
N PHE A 59 -7.86 4.65 -6.27
CA PHE A 59 -6.90 4.10 -5.33
C PHE A 59 -5.86 5.14 -4.88
N LEU A 60 -5.30 5.91 -5.81
CA LEU A 60 -4.35 6.98 -5.48
C LEU A 60 -4.99 8.03 -4.58
N ASN A 61 -6.23 8.46 -4.89
CA ASN A 61 -6.90 9.51 -4.12
C ASN A 61 -7.48 9.07 -2.78
N LYS A 62 -8.04 7.85 -2.70
CA LYS A 62 -8.75 7.38 -1.50
C LYS A 62 -7.86 6.60 -0.53
N THR A 63 -6.71 6.12 -0.99
CA THR A 63 -5.86 5.20 -0.24
C THR A 63 -4.46 5.73 -0.07
N VAL A 64 -3.78 6.04 -1.19
CA VAL A 64 -2.40 6.48 -1.15
C VAL A 64 -2.29 7.88 -0.56
N ALA A 65 -3.04 8.86 -1.09
CA ALA A 65 -2.95 10.24 -0.66
C ALA A 65 -3.24 10.46 0.85
N PRO A 66 -4.23 9.79 1.48
CA PRO A 66 -4.39 9.84 2.93
C PRO A 66 -3.21 9.28 3.72
N ILE A 67 -2.61 8.18 3.26
CA ILE A 67 -1.46 7.56 3.92
C ILE A 67 -0.21 8.44 3.75
N GLU A 68 0.00 9.04 2.58
CA GLU A 68 1.11 9.97 2.34
C GLU A 68 1.06 11.21 3.24
N LYS A 69 -0.14 11.74 3.51
CA LYS A 69 -0.31 12.90 4.41
C LYS A 69 0.24 12.65 5.82
N LEU A 70 0.32 11.39 6.24
CA LEU A 70 0.93 11.03 7.52
C LEU A 70 2.45 11.13 7.50
N LYS A 71 3.09 11.23 6.32
CA LYS A 71 4.55 11.31 6.16
C LYS A 71 5.26 10.21 6.95
N LEU A 72 4.85 8.97 6.68
CA LEU A 72 5.39 7.80 7.35
C LEU A 72 6.86 7.59 7.00
N TYR A 73 7.67 7.30 8.02
CA TYR A 73 9.05 6.88 7.82
C TYR A 73 9.10 5.49 7.18
N SER A 74 10.25 5.13 6.60
CA SER A 74 10.40 3.85 5.90
C SER A 74 10.12 2.65 6.81
N GLU A 75 10.51 2.76 8.08
CA GLU A 75 10.28 1.76 9.12
C GLU A 75 8.80 1.58 9.43
N GLU A 76 8.03 2.68 9.46
CA GLU A 76 6.58 2.66 9.70
C GLU A 76 5.84 2.09 8.49
N LEU A 77 6.25 2.45 7.27
CA LEU A 77 5.73 1.86 6.04
C LEU A 77 6.00 0.35 5.98
N MET A 78 7.21 -0.09 6.35
CA MET A 78 7.56 -1.51 6.43
C MET A 78 6.68 -2.24 7.46
N ALA A 79 6.43 -1.64 8.62
CA ALA A 79 5.54 -2.21 9.62
C ALA A 79 4.11 -2.39 9.08
N ILE A 80 3.56 -1.39 8.38
CA ILE A 80 2.23 -1.50 7.74
C ILE A 80 2.20 -2.66 6.74
N ILE A 81 3.22 -2.77 5.88
CA ILE A 81 3.29 -3.82 4.87
C ILE A 81 3.32 -5.21 5.51
N TRP A 82 4.12 -5.39 6.55
CA TRP A 82 4.16 -6.64 7.30
C TRP A 82 2.82 -6.92 8.00
N LEU A 83 2.15 -5.91 8.53
CA LEU A 83 0.84 -6.08 9.16
C LEU A 83 -0.25 -6.48 8.16
N VAL A 84 -0.18 -5.99 6.91
CA VAL A 84 -1.05 -6.41 5.81
C VAL A 84 -0.70 -7.83 5.35
N PHE A 85 0.60 -8.18 5.30
CA PHE A 85 1.02 -9.50 4.83
C PHE A 85 0.72 -10.61 5.83
N PHE A 86 0.98 -10.38 7.13
CA PHE A 86 0.68 -11.30 8.21
C PHE A 86 -0.75 -11.13 8.72
N ASP A 87 -1.70 -11.04 7.79
CA ASP A 87 -3.11 -11.12 8.14
C ASP A 87 -3.48 -12.57 8.50
N HIS A 88 -4.28 -12.72 9.53
CA HIS A 88 -4.81 -13.99 10.01
C HIS A 88 -6.25 -14.22 9.54
N GLY A 89 -6.79 -13.32 8.71
CA GLY A 89 -8.11 -13.41 8.08
C GLY A 89 -8.18 -14.30 6.84
N TYR A 90 -7.06 -14.88 6.38
CA TYR A 90 -7.06 -15.77 5.22
C TYR A 90 -7.86 -17.05 5.47
N THR A 91 -8.75 -17.40 4.54
CA THR A 91 -9.44 -18.69 4.55
C THR A 91 -8.49 -19.82 4.14
N ASN A 92 -8.71 -21.05 4.63
CA ASN A 92 -7.95 -22.25 4.27
C ASN A 92 -6.48 -22.29 4.75
N ILE A 93 -6.12 -21.55 5.82
CA ILE A 93 -4.84 -21.72 6.50
C ILE A 93 -4.99 -22.57 7.78
N SER A 94 -3.93 -23.28 8.17
CA SER A 94 -3.96 -24.12 9.37
C SER A 94 -4.08 -23.28 10.64
N SER A 95 -4.63 -23.86 11.72
CA SER A 95 -4.70 -23.21 13.04
C SER A 95 -3.32 -22.78 13.54
N HIS A 96 -2.29 -23.58 13.27
CA HIS A 96 -0.90 -23.25 13.58
C HIS A 96 -0.40 -22.02 12.80
N CYS A 97 -0.79 -21.87 11.53
CA CYS A 97 -0.45 -20.70 10.72
C CYS A 97 -1.16 -19.45 11.26
N VAL A 98 -2.44 -19.55 11.62
CA VAL A 98 -3.20 -18.46 12.28
C VAL A 98 -2.48 -17.98 13.55
N GLU A 99 -2.06 -18.90 14.40
CA GLU A 99 -1.33 -18.58 15.63
C GLU A 99 0.02 -17.92 15.33
N THR A 100 0.75 -18.44 14.35
CA THR A 100 2.01 -17.86 13.89
C THR A 100 1.82 -16.42 13.40
N CYS A 101 0.84 -16.14 12.54
CA CYS A 101 0.53 -14.79 12.06
C CYS A 101 0.18 -13.84 13.22
N ARG A 102 -0.63 -14.30 14.20
CA ARG A 102 -0.95 -13.51 15.39
C ARG A 102 0.30 -13.16 16.21
N ASN A 103 1.22 -14.10 16.37
CA ASN A 103 2.45 -13.87 17.12
C ASN A 103 3.40 -12.91 16.39
N ILE A 104 3.55 -13.07 15.07
CA ILE A 104 4.33 -12.14 14.24
C ILE A 104 3.74 -10.73 14.30
N LYS A 105 2.42 -10.59 14.20
CA LYS A 105 1.72 -9.30 14.35
C LYS A 105 2.05 -8.61 15.67
N LYS A 106 2.06 -9.34 16.79
CA LYS A 106 2.46 -8.78 18.10
C LYS A 106 3.90 -8.27 18.10
N VAL A 107 4.82 -9.01 17.47
CA VAL A 107 6.22 -8.58 17.35
C VAL A 107 6.30 -7.29 16.54
N ILE A 108 5.69 -7.23 15.35
CA ILE A 108 5.70 -6.03 14.50
C ILE A 108 5.15 -4.81 15.24
N LEU A 109 4.01 -4.95 15.92
CA LEU A 109 3.40 -3.85 16.68
C LEU A 109 4.30 -3.37 17.82
N ARG A 110 4.99 -4.29 18.51
CA ARG A 110 5.93 -3.94 19.57
C ARG A 110 7.15 -3.21 19.02
N GLU A 111 7.76 -3.70 17.96
CA GLU A 111 8.94 -3.06 17.35
C GLU A 111 8.59 -1.67 16.79
N LEU A 112 7.42 -1.53 16.15
CA LEU A 112 6.93 -0.22 15.69
C LEU A 112 6.76 0.76 16.86
N LYS A 113 6.13 0.32 17.96
CA LYS A 113 5.95 1.16 19.15
C LYS A 113 7.29 1.56 19.77
N ASN A 114 8.25 0.65 19.83
CA ASN A 114 9.59 0.93 20.36
C ASN A 114 10.31 1.97 19.50
N TYR A 115 10.33 1.76 18.17
CA TYR A 115 10.92 2.71 17.22
C TYR A 115 10.34 4.12 17.41
N GLN A 116 9.01 4.24 17.49
CA GLN A 116 8.35 5.54 17.66
C GLN A 116 8.57 6.16 19.05
N SER A 117 8.72 5.34 20.09
CA SER A 117 8.98 5.82 21.45
C SER A 117 10.43 6.31 21.60
N GLU A 118 11.38 5.66 20.92
CA GLU A 118 12.80 6.04 20.93
C GLU A 118 13.10 7.26 20.04
N GLY A 119 12.35 7.43 18.95
CA GLY A 119 12.53 8.54 17.99
C GLY A 119 11.94 9.88 18.40
N ASN A 120 11.40 10.01 19.62
CA ASN A 120 10.73 11.24 20.12
C ASN A 120 9.60 11.72 19.19
N HIS A 121 8.76 10.78 18.72
CA HIS A 121 7.59 11.08 17.90
C HIS A 121 6.40 11.55 18.76
N ASP A 122 5.38 12.11 18.11
CA ASP A 122 4.12 12.49 18.76
C ASP A 122 3.41 11.28 19.43
N GLU A 123 2.70 11.53 20.53
CA GLU A 123 2.01 10.50 21.32
C GLU A 123 0.98 9.70 20.51
N PHE A 124 0.36 10.33 19.50
CA PHE A 124 -0.63 9.70 18.64
C PHE A 124 -0.02 8.98 17.43
N ARG A 125 1.29 9.10 17.21
CA ARG A 125 1.96 8.55 16.01
C ARG A 125 1.73 7.05 15.82
N PHE A 126 1.72 6.30 16.92
CA PHE A 126 1.42 4.86 16.85
C PHE A 126 0.00 4.60 16.35
N ILE A 127 -0.99 5.32 16.88
CA ILE A 127 -2.39 5.16 16.49
C ILE A 127 -2.58 5.60 15.03
N ASP A 128 -2.06 6.76 14.65
CA ASP A 128 -2.13 7.28 13.28
C ASP A 128 -1.55 6.27 12.27
N THR A 129 -0.39 5.69 12.58
CA THR A 129 0.24 4.68 11.72
C THR A 129 -0.61 3.41 11.63
N ILE A 130 -1.23 2.94 12.72
CA ILE A 130 -2.07 1.73 12.70
C ILE A 130 -3.42 1.98 12.02
N GLU A 131 -3.99 3.18 12.11
CA GLU A 131 -5.24 3.54 11.44
C GLU A 131 -5.15 3.44 9.91
N THR A 132 -3.94 3.52 9.34
CA THR A 132 -3.74 3.26 7.90
C THR A 132 -4.21 1.88 7.46
N LEU A 133 -4.17 0.88 8.35
CA LEU A 133 -4.70 -0.46 8.05
C LEU A 133 -6.20 -0.43 7.78
N ASN A 134 -6.95 0.47 8.42
CA ASN A 134 -8.38 0.64 8.16
C ASN A 134 -8.63 1.29 6.79
N ILE A 135 -7.74 2.19 6.36
CA ILE A 135 -7.80 2.80 5.03
C ILE A 135 -7.58 1.71 3.97
N ILE A 136 -6.58 0.85 4.18
CA ILE A 136 -6.26 -0.28 3.29
C ILE A 136 -7.42 -1.29 3.25
N ALA A 137 -7.93 -1.71 4.42
CA ALA A 137 -9.00 -2.69 4.51
C ALA A 137 -10.31 -2.23 3.82
N LYS A 138 -10.62 -0.93 3.87
CA LYS A 138 -11.81 -0.37 3.19
C LYS A 138 -11.73 -0.47 1.67
N GLU A 139 -10.52 -0.48 1.09
CA GLU A 139 -10.37 -0.68 -0.34
C GLU A 139 -10.48 -2.15 -0.75
N GLU A 140 -10.07 -3.08 0.11
CA GLU A 140 -10.18 -4.52 -0.16
C GLU A 140 -11.62 -5.05 -0.09
N GLN A 141 -12.54 -4.30 0.54
CA GLN A 141 -13.96 -4.65 0.66
C GLN A 141 -14.83 -4.16 -0.50
N ARG A 142 -14.26 -3.52 -1.53
CA ARG A 142 -14.98 -3.06 -2.72
C ARG A 142 -14.93 -4.08 -3.85
#